data_AF-A0A1A8K488-F1
#
_entry.id   AF-A0A1A8K488-F1
#
_cell.length_a   1.000
_cell.length_b   1.000
_cell.length_c   1.000
_cell.angle_alpha   90.00
_cell.angle_beta   90.00
_cell.angle_gamma   90.00
#
_symmetry.space_group_name_H-M   'P 1'
#
loop_
_entity.id
_entity.type
_entity.pdbx_description
1 polymer ?
#
loop_
_entity_poly.entity_id
_entity_poly.type
_entity_poly.pdbx_seq_one_letter_code
_entity_poly.pdbx_strand_id
1 'polypeptide(L)'
;AYSDEYFRMKLQWKSVSEEQERRNSRLRDFRSLIEKDVDRTDRTNWFYEGLNNPGLTLLHDILMTYCMYDFDLGYVQGMSDLLSPILYVMENEVDAFWCFVSFMDQMHQNFEEQMQGMKTQLIQLSTLLRLLDLTFWNYLESQESGYLYFCFRWLLIRFKRELSFQDVLRLWEVMWTGLPCQNFHLLICCSILDSEKQKIMEENFGFNEILKHINELSMKLNIEEILQKAEGLFHQIRSCKDLPHSISSILGLDTEHQRSDPTNAGAVAASQRAHLQNICSNGLGRENGSQNSGRPAFKS
;
A
#
# COMPACT_ATOMS: atom_id res chain seq x y z
N ALA A 1 22.01 -10.98 12.26
CA ALA A 1 21.95 -9.93 11.23
C ALA A 1 20.61 -9.18 11.29
N TYR A 2 19.52 -9.70 10.72
CA TYR A 2 18.21 -9.00 10.71
C TYR A 2 17.61 -8.76 12.10
N SER A 3 17.76 -9.71 13.02
CA SER A 3 17.31 -9.55 14.42
C SER A 3 18.13 -8.49 15.16
N ASP A 4 19.46 -8.53 15.04
CA ASP A 4 20.34 -7.55 15.68
C ASP A 4 20.07 -6.13 15.18
N GLU A 5 19.82 -5.98 13.88
CA GLU A 5 19.48 -4.70 13.27
C GLU A 5 18.14 -4.15 13.77
N TYR A 6 17.11 -4.99 13.81
CA TYR A 6 15.81 -4.64 14.38
C TYR A 6 15.95 -4.13 15.81
N PHE A 7 16.60 -4.90 16.70
CA PHE A 7 16.73 -4.52 18.10
C PHE A 7 17.63 -3.29 18.30
N ARG A 8 18.63 -3.07 17.43
CA ARG A 8 19.43 -1.85 17.42
C ARG A 8 18.58 -0.62 17.10
N MET A 9 17.66 -0.69 16.14
CA MET A 9 16.72 0.41 15.84
C MET A 9 15.67 0.57 16.94
N LYS A 10 15.14 -0.55 17.47
CA LYS A 10 14.18 -0.53 18.58
C LYS A 10 14.75 0.16 19.82
N LEU A 11 16.02 -0.07 20.12
CA LEU A 11 16.70 0.60 21.23
C LEU A 11 16.79 2.12 21.05
N GLN A 12 16.89 2.62 19.81
CA GLN A 12 16.97 4.06 19.55
C GLN A 12 15.75 4.80 20.08
N TRP A 13 14.53 4.33 19.77
CA TRP A 13 13.32 4.97 20.28
C TRP A 13 13.01 4.59 21.73
N LYS A 14 13.33 3.37 22.18
CA LYS A 14 13.09 2.95 23.58
C LYS A 14 14.00 3.64 24.59
N SER A 15 15.17 4.12 24.17
CA SER A 15 16.10 4.84 25.04
C SER A 15 15.88 6.36 25.07
N VAL A 16 14.89 6.87 24.32
CA VAL A 16 14.50 8.29 24.37
C VAL A 16 13.90 8.60 25.73
N SER A 17 14.56 9.50 26.47
CA SER A 17 14.03 10.04 27.73
C SER A 17 12.88 11.03 27.49
N GLU A 18 12.08 11.26 28.54
CA GLU A 18 10.98 12.23 28.51
C GLU A 18 11.44 13.64 28.07
N GLU A 19 12.61 14.09 28.55
CA GLU A 19 13.17 15.39 28.18
C GLU A 19 13.59 15.46 26.69
N GLN A 20 14.12 14.36 26.13
CA GLN A 20 14.43 14.28 24.71
C GLN A 20 13.14 14.26 23.87
N GLU A 21 12.12 13.52 24.30
CA GLU A 21 10.83 13.43 23.62
C GLU A 21 10.12 14.79 23.58
N ARG A 22 10.18 15.58 24.67
CA ARG A 22 9.66 16.94 24.69
C ARG A 22 10.30 17.85 23.63
N ARG A 23 11.55 17.58 23.25
CA ARG A 23 12.33 18.34 22.26
C ARG A 23 12.26 17.79 20.84
N ASN A 24 11.71 16.58 20.65
CA ASN A 24 11.52 15.97 19.34
C ASN A 24 10.01 15.90 19.02
N SER A 25 9.48 16.97 18.43
CA SER A 25 8.05 17.04 18.10
C SER A 25 7.61 15.94 17.15
N ARG A 26 8.37 15.67 16.08
CA ARG A 26 8.01 14.64 15.08
C ARG A 26 7.86 13.27 15.73
N LEU A 27 8.84 12.85 16.55
CA LEU A 27 8.76 11.54 17.22
C LEU A 27 7.57 11.44 18.18
N ARG A 28 7.32 12.50 18.97
CA ARG A 28 6.16 12.54 19.89
C ARG A 28 4.84 12.49 19.11
N ASP A 29 4.76 13.20 17.99
CA ASP A 29 3.56 13.23 17.15
C ASP A 29 3.34 11.85 16.49
N PHE A 30 4.39 11.19 16.00
CA PHE A 30 4.32 9.79 15.53
C PHE A 30 3.84 8.85 16.63
N ARG A 31 4.41 8.92 17.84
CA ARG A 31 3.98 8.09 18.97
C ARG A 31 2.50 8.28 19.26
N SER A 32 2.04 9.53 19.36
CA SER A 32 0.63 9.82 19.66
C SER A 32 -0.32 9.28 18.60
N LEU A 33 0.06 9.34 17.32
CA LEU A 33 -0.72 8.76 16.22
C LEU A 33 -0.74 7.23 16.29
N ILE A 34 0.41 6.60 16.56
CA ILE A 34 0.53 5.15 16.74
C ILE A 34 -0.36 4.67 17.88
N GLU A 35 -0.27 5.29 19.06
CA GLU A 35 -1.07 4.93 20.23
C GLU A 35 -2.58 4.99 19.93
N LYS A 36 -3.03 6.08 19.30
CA LYS A 36 -4.44 6.27 18.89
C LYS A 36 -4.92 5.18 17.94
N ASP A 37 -4.07 4.76 17.00
CA ASP A 37 -4.44 3.76 15.99
C ASP A 37 -4.34 2.33 16.53
N VAL A 38 -3.32 2.01 17.31
CA VAL A 38 -3.14 0.71 17.96
C VAL A 38 -4.34 0.40 18.86
N ASP A 39 -4.76 1.35 19.71
CA ASP A 39 -5.85 1.13 20.68
C ASP A 39 -7.17 0.70 20.03
N ARG A 40 -7.41 1.15 18.79
CA ARG A 40 -8.62 0.87 18.01
C ARG A 40 -8.44 -0.22 16.95
N THR A 41 -7.26 -0.81 16.80
CA THR A 41 -6.97 -1.79 15.74
C THR A 41 -7.60 -3.14 16.06
N ASP A 42 -8.49 -3.61 15.17
CA ASP A 42 -9.03 -4.98 15.08
C ASP A 42 -9.40 -5.64 16.43
N ARG A 43 -9.98 -4.88 17.37
CA ARG A 43 -10.28 -5.35 18.74
C ARG A 43 -11.32 -6.48 18.84
N THR A 44 -11.98 -6.82 17.73
CA THR A 44 -12.87 -7.98 17.60
C THR A 44 -12.13 -9.24 17.11
N ASN A 45 -10.87 -9.13 16.71
CA ASN A 45 -10.02 -10.25 16.36
C ASN A 45 -9.36 -10.82 17.63
N TRP A 46 -9.41 -12.14 17.79
CA TRP A 46 -8.88 -12.87 18.96
C TRP A 46 -7.40 -12.53 19.27
N PHE A 47 -6.61 -12.19 18.25
CA PHE A 47 -5.19 -11.86 18.41
C PHE A 47 -5.00 -10.51 19.13
N TYR A 48 -5.93 -9.55 18.96
CA TYR A 48 -5.85 -8.18 19.49
C TYR A 48 -6.91 -7.87 20.57
N GLU A 49 -7.79 -8.82 20.89
CA GLU A 49 -8.84 -8.64 21.89
C GLU A 49 -8.30 -8.69 23.33
N GLY A 50 -9.06 -8.15 24.28
CA GLY A 50 -8.71 -8.13 25.69
C GLY A 50 -7.91 -6.90 26.14
N LEU A 51 -7.79 -6.75 27.46
CA LEU A 51 -7.03 -5.68 28.12
C LEU A 51 -5.54 -6.05 28.16
N ASN A 52 -4.65 -5.07 27.99
CA ASN A 52 -3.20 -5.27 28.00
C ASN A 52 -2.74 -6.40 27.05
N ASN A 53 -3.31 -6.42 25.84
CA ASN A 53 -3.06 -7.46 24.85
C ASN A 53 -1.59 -7.42 24.34
N PRO A 54 -0.85 -8.54 24.37
CA PRO A 54 0.53 -8.60 23.88
C PRO A 54 0.69 -8.26 22.39
N GLY A 55 -0.27 -8.65 21.55
CA GLY A 55 -0.30 -8.32 20.12
C GLY A 55 -0.38 -6.82 19.86
N LEU A 56 -1.17 -6.08 20.65
CA LEU A 56 -1.20 -4.61 20.58
C LEU A 56 0.14 -3.99 20.99
N THR A 57 0.83 -4.58 21.98
CA THR A 57 2.16 -4.13 22.40
C THR A 57 3.18 -4.34 21.28
N LEU A 58 3.14 -5.50 20.61
CA LEU A 58 3.99 -5.77 19.45
C LEU A 58 3.68 -4.83 18.28
N LEU A 59 2.40 -4.55 18.02
CA LEU A 59 1.98 -3.64 16.95
C LEU A 59 2.53 -2.22 17.19
N HIS A 60 2.42 -1.72 18.42
CA HIS A 60 3.05 -0.47 18.82
C HIS A 60 4.58 -0.50 18.65
N ASP A 61 5.26 -1.52 19.16
CA ASP A 61 6.73 -1.60 19.16
C ASP A 61 7.30 -1.69 17.74
N ILE A 62 6.64 -2.42 16.84
CA ILE A 62 7.03 -2.53 15.43
C ILE A 62 6.86 -1.18 14.72
N LEU A 63 5.72 -0.50 14.88
CA LEU A 63 5.49 0.81 14.26
C LEU A 63 6.47 1.88 14.75
N MET A 64 6.75 1.91 16.06
CA MET A 64 7.76 2.82 16.62
C MET A 64 9.17 2.49 16.10
N THR A 65 9.47 1.21 15.89
CA THR A 65 10.75 0.80 15.29
C THR A 65 10.82 1.18 13.81
N TYR A 66 9.70 1.10 13.08
CA TYR A 66 9.62 1.57 11.69
C TYR A 66 9.92 3.07 11.57
N CYS A 67 9.44 3.89 12.52
CA CYS A 67 9.81 5.31 12.56
C CYS A 67 11.33 5.54 12.66
N MET A 68 12.10 4.62 13.27
CA MET A 68 13.56 4.73 13.32
C MET A 68 14.23 4.25 12.02
N TYR A 69 13.58 3.35 11.30
CA TYR A 69 14.03 2.86 10.00
C TYR A 69 13.83 3.92 8.90
N ASP A 70 12.64 4.50 8.83
CA ASP A 70 12.32 5.63 7.94
C ASP A 70 11.68 6.75 8.77
N PHE A 71 12.51 7.69 9.24
CA PHE A 71 12.07 8.81 10.05
C PHE A 71 11.44 9.94 9.23
N ASP A 72 11.70 9.98 7.91
CA ASP A 72 11.12 10.98 7.03
C ASP A 72 9.65 10.69 6.78
N LEU A 73 9.29 9.42 6.54
CA LEU A 73 7.90 8.97 6.51
C LEU A 73 7.32 8.85 7.92
N GLY A 74 8.02 8.14 8.81
CA GLY A 74 7.59 7.89 10.19
C GLY A 74 6.30 7.06 10.25
N TYR A 75 5.25 7.64 10.82
CA TYR A 75 3.93 7.01 10.90
C TYR A 75 2.84 7.89 10.30
N VAL A 76 1.99 7.26 9.49
CA VAL A 76 0.78 7.86 8.93
C VAL A 76 -0.42 6.96 9.23
N GLN A 77 -1.55 7.57 9.57
CA GLN A 77 -2.77 6.87 9.93
C GLN A 77 -3.17 5.83 8.86
N GLY A 78 -3.42 4.60 9.31
CA GLY A 78 -3.71 3.45 8.43
C GLY A 78 -2.53 2.50 8.24
N MET A 79 -1.30 2.87 8.62
CA MET A 79 -0.18 1.93 8.61
C MET A 79 -0.38 0.77 9.62
N SER A 80 -1.06 1.01 10.75
CA SER A 80 -1.43 -0.07 11.69
C SER A 80 -2.33 -1.12 11.04
N ASP A 81 -3.21 -0.70 10.12
CA ASP A 81 -4.10 -1.61 9.38
C ASP A 81 -3.33 -2.48 8.38
N LEU A 82 -2.22 -1.97 7.84
CA LEU A 82 -1.32 -2.72 6.98
C LEU A 82 -0.49 -3.74 7.78
N LEU A 83 -0.01 -3.36 8.96
CA LEU A 83 0.79 -4.24 9.82
C LEU A 83 -0.05 -5.34 10.49
N SER A 84 -1.31 -5.06 10.86
CA SER A 84 -2.13 -5.97 11.65
C SER A 84 -2.21 -7.41 11.07
N PRO A 85 -2.51 -7.63 9.77
CA PRO A 85 -2.53 -8.98 9.21
C PRO A 85 -1.15 -9.63 9.11
N ILE A 86 -0.10 -8.84 8.88
CA ILE A 86 1.28 -9.34 8.81
C ILE A 86 1.72 -9.88 10.17
N LEU A 87 1.51 -9.09 11.23
CA LEU A 87 1.85 -9.49 12.59
C LEU A 87 1.05 -10.74 13.03
N TYR A 88 -0.23 -10.79 12.68
CA TYR A 88 -1.09 -11.95 12.92
C TYR A 88 -0.51 -13.24 12.31
N VAL A 89 -0.02 -13.18 11.07
CA VAL A 89 0.52 -14.37 10.37
C VAL A 89 1.92 -14.73 10.86
N MET A 90 2.78 -13.73 11.07
CA MET A 90 4.18 -13.98 11.38
C MET A 90 4.38 -14.41 12.83
N GLU A 91 3.54 -13.96 13.77
CA GLU A 91 3.61 -14.23 15.22
C GLU A 91 4.98 -13.93 15.86
N ASN A 92 5.89 -13.30 15.13
CA ASN A 92 7.23 -12.93 15.51
C ASN A 92 7.47 -11.46 15.20
N GLU A 93 7.96 -10.72 16.19
CA GLU A 93 8.14 -9.28 16.11
C GLU A 93 9.12 -8.85 14.99
N VAL A 94 10.25 -9.55 14.88
CA VAL A 94 11.32 -9.23 13.93
C VAL A 94 10.87 -9.57 12.51
N ASP A 95 10.27 -10.74 12.33
CA ASP A 95 9.80 -11.19 11.01
C ASP A 95 8.66 -10.29 10.51
N ALA A 96 7.70 -9.97 11.39
CA ALA A 96 6.62 -9.03 11.08
C ALA A 96 7.15 -7.64 10.70
N PHE A 97 8.18 -7.14 11.40
CA PHE A 97 8.81 -5.87 11.05
C PHE A 97 9.40 -5.88 9.64
N TRP A 98 10.20 -6.89 9.28
CA TRP A 98 10.86 -6.92 7.96
C TRP A 98 9.88 -7.19 6.81
N CYS A 99 8.84 -7.99 7.05
CA CYS A 99 7.72 -8.12 6.11
C CYS A 99 6.97 -6.80 5.94
N PHE A 100 6.73 -6.07 7.03
CA PHE A 100 6.08 -4.77 6.99
C PHE A 100 6.93 -3.72 6.25
N VAL A 101 8.25 -3.68 6.47
CA VAL A 101 9.18 -2.82 5.70
C VAL A 101 9.05 -3.11 4.21
N SER A 102 9.11 -4.38 3.82
CA SER A 102 8.99 -4.79 2.40
C SER A 102 7.63 -4.43 1.79
N PHE A 103 6.57 -4.43 2.59
CA PHE A 103 5.25 -3.99 2.15
C PHE A 103 5.18 -2.46 2.03
N MET A 104 5.79 -1.75 2.96
CA MET A 104 5.87 -0.30 2.93
C MET A 104 6.71 0.20 1.77
N ASP A 105 7.77 -0.49 1.35
CA ASP A 105 8.53 -0.13 0.14
C ASP A 105 7.64 -0.08 -1.11
N GLN A 106 6.64 -0.97 -1.21
CA GLN A 106 5.66 -0.99 -2.31
C GLN A 106 4.58 0.09 -2.16
N MET A 107 4.29 0.48 -0.92
CA MET A 107 3.23 1.44 -0.56
C MET A 107 3.75 2.85 -0.28
N HIS A 108 5.07 3.07 -0.33
CA HIS A 108 5.75 4.23 0.25
C HIS A 108 5.16 5.56 -0.24
N GLN A 109 5.03 5.69 -1.56
CA GLN A 109 4.48 6.89 -2.22
C GLN A 109 3.02 7.19 -1.85
N ASN A 110 2.27 6.21 -1.33
CA ASN A 110 0.90 6.43 -0.86
C ASN A 110 0.87 7.19 0.49
N PHE A 111 1.94 7.07 1.29
CA PHE A 111 2.04 7.62 2.64
C PHE A 111 2.98 8.83 2.76
N GLU A 112 3.70 9.20 1.69
CA GLU A 112 4.42 10.46 1.64
C GLU A 112 3.50 11.67 1.88
N GLU A 113 4.04 12.78 2.40
CA GLU A 113 3.28 13.99 2.75
C GLU A 113 2.41 14.53 1.59
N GLN A 114 2.90 14.43 0.35
CA GLN A 114 2.18 14.90 -0.84
C GLN A 114 1.22 13.86 -1.45
N MET A 115 1.23 12.63 -0.92
CA MET A 115 0.42 11.47 -1.34
C MET A 115 0.39 11.26 -2.87
N GLN A 116 1.55 11.37 -3.52
CA GLN A 116 1.64 11.28 -4.98
C GLN A 116 1.26 9.89 -5.51
N GLY A 117 1.57 8.84 -4.75
CA GLY A 117 1.14 7.48 -5.08
C GLY A 117 -0.38 7.34 -5.11
N MET A 118 -1.09 7.92 -4.13
CA MET A 118 -2.56 7.93 -4.10
C MET A 118 -3.17 8.67 -5.28
N LYS A 119 -2.67 9.89 -5.57
CA LYS A 119 -3.14 10.67 -6.72
C LYS A 119 -2.93 9.92 -8.03
N THR A 120 -1.75 9.33 -8.21
CA THR A 120 -1.40 8.54 -9.39
C THR A 120 -2.33 7.34 -9.55
N GLN A 121 -2.52 6.55 -8.49
CA GLN A 121 -3.39 5.37 -8.52
C GLN A 121 -4.85 5.73 -8.83
N LEU A 122 -5.39 6.83 -8.30
CA LEU A 122 -6.75 7.30 -8.61
C LEU A 122 -6.90 7.74 -10.08
N ILE A 123 -5.90 8.43 -10.64
CA ILE A 123 -5.88 8.80 -12.06
C ILE A 123 -5.81 7.55 -12.94
N GLN A 124 -4.96 6.58 -12.59
CA GLN A 124 -4.85 5.32 -13.32
C GLN A 124 -6.15 4.50 -13.25
N LEU A 125 -6.81 4.47 -12.08
CA LEU A 125 -8.12 3.84 -11.91
C LEU A 125 -9.19 4.50 -12.78
N SER A 126 -9.26 5.83 -12.79
CA SER A 126 -10.19 6.58 -13.66
C SER A 126 -9.92 6.29 -15.14
N THR A 127 -8.64 6.17 -15.53
CA THR A 127 -8.23 5.82 -16.90
C THR A 127 -8.68 4.42 -17.29
N LEU A 128 -8.53 3.43 -16.40
CA LEU A 128 -9.02 2.06 -16.61
C LEU A 128 -10.54 2.01 -16.70
N LEU A 129 -11.26 2.69 -15.80
CA LEU A 129 -12.73 2.77 -15.82
C LEU A 129 -13.25 3.37 -17.13
N ARG A 130 -12.60 4.42 -17.64
CA ARG A 130 -12.96 5.04 -18.91
C ARG A 130 -12.87 4.07 -20.09
N LEU A 131 -11.87 3.17 -20.09
CA LEU A 131 -11.75 2.12 -21.10
C LEU A 131 -12.84 1.05 -20.94
N LEU A 132 -13.08 0.61 -19.71
CA LEU A 132 -13.97 -0.50 -19.40
C LEU A 132 -15.45 -0.14 -19.57
N ASP A 133 -15.86 1.05 -19.13
CA ASP A 133 -17.24 1.52 -19.20
C ASP A 133 -17.28 3.05 -19.30
N LEU A 134 -17.29 3.56 -20.53
CA LEU A 134 -17.34 5.00 -20.79
C LEU A 134 -18.63 5.65 -20.28
N THR A 135 -19.74 4.91 -20.27
CA THR A 135 -21.04 5.43 -19.80
C THR A 135 -21.00 5.67 -18.30
N PHE A 136 -20.55 4.68 -17.53
CA PHE A 136 -20.40 4.81 -16.09
C PHE A 136 -19.35 5.86 -15.72
N TRP A 137 -18.23 5.93 -16.46
CA TRP A 137 -17.23 6.97 -16.26
C TRP A 137 -17.79 8.38 -16.48
N ASN A 138 -18.52 8.62 -17.58
CA ASN A 138 -19.17 9.92 -17.84
C ASN A 138 -20.21 10.25 -16.77
N TYR A 139 -20.93 9.24 -16.26
CA TYR A 139 -21.87 9.42 -15.15
C TYR A 139 -21.14 9.95 -13.91
N LEU A 140 -20.04 9.32 -13.49
CA LEU A 140 -19.26 9.77 -12.33
C LEU A 140 -18.71 11.19 -12.51
N GLU A 141 -18.23 11.55 -13.70
CA GLU A 141 -17.82 12.92 -14.02
C GLU A 141 -18.98 13.91 -13.83
N SER A 142 -20.19 13.57 -14.30
CA SER A 142 -21.38 14.42 -14.16
C SER A 142 -21.83 14.62 -12.71
N GLN A 143 -21.47 13.70 -11.81
CA GLN A 143 -21.75 13.77 -10.37
C GLN A 143 -20.58 14.36 -9.56
N GLU A 144 -19.63 15.06 -10.22
CA GLU A 144 -18.40 15.61 -9.62
C GLU A 144 -17.56 14.55 -8.88
N SER A 145 -17.71 13.29 -9.28
CA SER A 145 -17.15 12.10 -8.64
C SER A 145 -16.00 11.49 -9.45
N GLY A 146 -15.53 12.20 -10.49
CA GLY A 146 -14.49 11.76 -11.43
C GLY A 146 -13.11 11.47 -10.83
N TYR A 147 -12.78 12.08 -9.70
CA TYR A 147 -11.55 11.81 -8.95
C TYR A 147 -11.60 10.55 -8.07
N LEU A 148 -12.77 9.90 -7.97
CA LEU A 148 -12.95 8.61 -7.30
C LEU A 148 -12.51 8.59 -5.82
N TYR A 149 -12.70 9.69 -5.08
CA TYR A 149 -12.30 9.76 -3.67
C TYR A 149 -12.99 8.71 -2.78
N PHE A 150 -14.12 8.15 -3.20
CA PHE A 150 -14.77 7.01 -2.54
C PHE A 150 -13.93 5.70 -2.59
N CYS A 151 -12.94 5.61 -3.48
CA CYS A 151 -11.97 4.50 -3.54
C CYS A 151 -10.68 4.79 -2.73
N PHE A 152 -10.54 5.96 -2.10
CA PHE A 152 -9.31 6.35 -1.40
C PHE A 152 -8.92 5.34 -0.30
N ARG A 153 -9.89 4.93 0.53
CA ARG A 153 -9.67 3.95 1.60
C ARG A 153 -9.25 2.58 1.03
N TRP A 154 -9.84 2.16 -0.09
CA TRP A 154 -9.50 0.88 -0.72
C TRP A 154 -8.03 0.81 -1.11
N LEU A 155 -7.53 1.87 -1.74
CA LEU A 155 -6.15 1.93 -2.23
C LEU A 155 -5.14 2.14 -1.10
N LEU A 156 -5.44 3.05 -0.16
CA LEU A 156 -4.51 3.40 0.92
C LEU A 156 -4.18 2.20 1.82
N ILE A 157 -5.20 1.43 2.21
CA ILE A 157 -5.06 0.30 3.13
C ILE A 157 -5.36 -1.05 2.47
N ARG A 158 -5.16 -1.15 1.14
CA ARG A 158 -5.30 -2.39 0.35
C ARG A 158 -6.54 -3.22 0.73
N PHE A 159 -7.70 -2.55 0.71
CA PHE A 159 -9.03 -3.13 0.99
C PHE A 159 -9.24 -3.72 2.40
N LYS A 160 -8.32 -3.51 3.35
CA LYS A 160 -8.38 -4.06 4.72
C LYS A 160 -9.71 -3.81 5.45
N ARG A 161 -10.38 -2.69 5.15
CA ARG A 161 -11.65 -2.30 5.78
C ARG A 161 -12.89 -2.79 5.05
N GLU A 162 -12.74 -3.43 3.90
CA GLU A 162 -13.87 -3.86 3.08
C GLU A 162 -14.16 -5.36 3.22
N LEU A 163 -13.23 -6.10 3.83
CA LEU A 163 -13.17 -7.55 3.81
C LEU A 163 -13.01 -8.12 5.23
N SER A 164 -13.43 -9.37 5.41
CA SER A 164 -13.14 -10.10 6.64
C SER A 164 -11.63 -10.32 6.79
N PHE A 165 -11.17 -10.57 8.02
CA PHE A 165 -9.74 -10.74 8.27
C PHE A 165 -9.13 -11.87 7.42
N GLN A 166 -9.84 -12.98 7.23
CA GLN A 166 -9.39 -14.11 6.41
C GLN A 166 -9.37 -13.76 4.91
N ASP A 167 -10.37 -13.03 4.44
CA ASP A 167 -10.43 -12.58 3.05
C ASP A 167 -9.31 -11.59 2.71
N VAL A 168 -8.91 -10.76 3.68
CA VAL A 168 -7.75 -9.86 3.51
C VAL A 168 -6.47 -10.65 3.32
N LEU A 169 -6.23 -11.69 4.13
CA LEU A 169 -5.06 -12.56 3.96
C LEU A 169 -5.03 -13.16 2.56
N ARG A 170 -6.15 -13.73 2.13
CA ARG A 170 -6.30 -14.33 0.79
C ARG A 170 -6.04 -13.31 -0.32
N LEU A 171 -6.64 -12.12 -0.23
CA LEU A 171 -6.45 -11.07 -1.23
C LEU A 171 -4.98 -10.65 -1.33
N TRP A 172 -4.33 -10.45 -0.20
CA TRP A 172 -2.94 -9.98 -0.15
C TRP A 172 -1.97 -11.03 -0.69
N GLU A 173 -2.16 -12.31 -0.37
CA GLU A 173 -1.41 -13.41 -0.98
C GLU A 173 -1.45 -13.35 -2.51
N VAL A 174 -2.66 -13.21 -3.08
CA VAL A 174 -2.84 -13.15 -4.54
C VAL A 174 -2.17 -11.91 -5.11
N MET A 175 -2.38 -10.72 -4.52
CA MET A 175 -1.76 -9.49 -5.00
C MET A 175 -0.22 -9.54 -4.94
N TRP A 176 0.35 -10.12 -3.89
CA TRP A 176 1.81 -10.21 -3.72
C TRP A 176 2.48 -11.20 -4.68
N THR A 177 1.73 -12.04 -5.40
CA THR A 177 2.29 -12.80 -6.53
C THR A 177 2.76 -11.90 -7.68
N GLY A 178 2.25 -10.65 -7.75
CA GLY A 178 2.49 -9.75 -8.87
C GLY A 178 1.82 -10.19 -10.18
N LEU A 179 0.86 -11.12 -10.11
CA LEU A 179 0.12 -11.64 -11.25
C LEU A 179 -1.34 -11.14 -11.23
N PRO A 180 -2.00 -11.10 -12.40
CA PRO A 180 -1.45 -11.31 -13.73
C PRO A 180 -0.76 -10.06 -14.32
N CYS A 181 -0.78 -8.93 -13.61
CA CYS A 181 -0.28 -7.64 -14.10
C CYS A 181 0.28 -6.75 -12.98
N GLN A 182 1.02 -5.72 -13.36
CA GLN A 182 1.74 -4.85 -12.41
C GLN A 182 0.82 -4.19 -11.36
N ASN A 183 -0.33 -3.66 -11.78
CA ASN A 183 -1.26 -2.95 -10.91
C ASN A 183 -2.60 -3.69 -10.75
N PHE A 184 -2.56 -4.98 -10.40
CA PHE A 184 -3.76 -5.82 -10.28
C PHE A 184 -4.81 -5.28 -9.28
N HIS A 185 -4.36 -4.61 -8.23
CA HIS A 185 -5.23 -3.93 -7.26
C HIS A 185 -6.19 -2.89 -7.90
N LEU A 186 -5.81 -2.27 -9.02
CA LEU A 186 -6.70 -1.35 -9.74
C LEU A 186 -7.80 -2.11 -10.48
N LEU A 187 -7.50 -3.30 -11.00
CA LEU A 187 -8.52 -4.18 -11.61
C LEU A 187 -9.46 -4.76 -10.56
N ILE A 188 -8.99 -4.96 -9.32
CA ILE A 188 -9.85 -5.29 -8.18
C ILE A 188 -10.84 -4.15 -7.90
N CYS A 189 -10.39 -2.88 -7.91
CA CYS A 189 -11.31 -1.73 -7.82
C CYS A 189 -12.34 -1.73 -8.96
N CYS A 190 -11.90 -1.93 -10.21
CA CYS A 190 -12.79 -1.99 -11.36
C CYS A 190 -13.82 -3.14 -11.25
N SER A 191 -13.39 -4.31 -10.76
CA SER A 191 -14.25 -5.48 -10.55
C SER A 191 -15.39 -5.18 -9.59
N ILE A 192 -15.09 -4.55 -8.44
CA ILE A 192 -16.09 -4.13 -7.46
C ILE A 192 -17.03 -3.09 -8.08
N LEU A 193 -16.48 -2.03 -8.69
CA LEU A 193 -17.29 -0.95 -9.27
C LEU A 193 -18.20 -1.44 -10.41
N ASP A 194 -17.74 -2.39 -11.21
CA ASP A 194 -18.55 -2.95 -12.29
C ASP A 194 -19.77 -3.71 -11.75
N SER A 195 -19.69 -4.30 -10.56
CA SER A 195 -20.85 -4.95 -9.91
C SER A 195 -21.87 -3.94 -9.36
N GLU A 196 -21.43 -2.73 -9.03
CA GLU A 196 -22.27 -1.71 -8.36
C GLU A 196 -22.80 -0.64 -9.32
N LYS A 197 -22.24 -0.54 -10.54
CA LYS A 197 -22.55 0.53 -11.49
C LYS A 197 -24.03 0.68 -11.81
N GLN A 198 -24.75 -0.44 -11.94
CA GLN A 198 -26.17 -0.42 -12.30
C GLN A 198 -26.98 0.27 -11.21
N LYS A 199 -26.80 -0.15 -9.95
CA LYS A 199 -27.48 0.46 -8.81
C LYS A 199 -27.13 1.94 -8.66
N ILE A 200 -25.87 2.30 -8.80
CA ILE A 200 -25.41 3.70 -8.71
C ILE A 200 -26.11 4.57 -9.76
N MET A 201 -26.18 4.12 -11.01
CA MET A 201 -26.77 4.89 -12.11
C MET A 201 -28.30 4.91 -12.08
N GLU A 202 -28.95 3.78 -11.80
CA GLU A 202 -30.42 3.66 -11.80
C GLU A 202 -31.06 4.45 -10.65
N GLU A 203 -30.43 4.44 -9.46
CA GLU A 203 -30.86 5.23 -8.31
C GLU A 203 -30.39 6.69 -8.38
N ASN A 204 -29.64 7.06 -9.42
CA ASN A 204 -29.09 8.39 -9.66
C ASN A 204 -28.32 8.95 -8.44
N PHE A 205 -27.37 8.19 -7.91
CA PHE A 205 -26.56 8.57 -6.77
C PHE A 205 -25.56 9.71 -7.10
N GLY A 206 -25.59 10.78 -6.29
CA GLY A 206 -24.53 11.77 -6.25
C GLY A 206 -23.33 11.30 -5.42
N PHE A 207 -22.30 12.15 -5.29
CA PHE A 207 -21.06 11.81 -4.57
C PHE A 207 -21.29 11.23 -3.16
N ASN A 208 -22.19 11.85 -2.38
CA ASN A 208 -22.45 11.42 -1.00
C ASN A 208 -23.13 10.06 -0.94
N GLU A 209 -24.10 9.81 -1.82
CA GLU A 209 -24.81 8.54 -1.95
C GLU A 209 -23.88 7.44 -2.46
N ILE A 210 -23.00 7.73 -3.42
CA ILE A 210 -21.96 6.80 -3.89
C ILE A 210 -21.04 6.45 -2.72
N LEU A 211 -20.49 7.44 -2.02
CA LEU A 211 -19.59 7.20 -0.88
C LEU A 211 -20.28 6.38 0.21
N LYS A 212 -21.54 6.68 0.52
CA LYS A 212 -22.33 5.92 1.48
C LYS A 212 -22.53 4.47 1.02
N HIS A 213 -22.99 4.26 -0.21
CA HIS A 213 -23.23 2.94 -0.79
C HIS A 213 -21.95 2.10 -0.79
N ILE A 214 -20.82 2.67 -1.25
CA ILE A 214 -19.50 2.03 -1.23
C ILE A 214 -19.06 1.65 0.19
N ASN A 215 -19.26 2.53 1.18
CA ASN A 215 -18.95 2.20 2.57
C ASN A 215 -19.82 1.06 3.12
N GLU A 216 -21.09 0.99 2.69
CA GLU A 216 -22.02 -0.06 3.09
C GLU A 216 -21.72 -1.42 2.46
N LEU A 217 -20.79 -1.51 1.48
CA LEU A 217 -20.31 -2.78 0.93
C LEU A 217 -19.31 -3.50 1.84
N SER A 218 -18.73 -2.79 2.82
CA SER A 218 -17.80 -3.37 3.78
C SER A 218 -18.38 -4.64 4.41
N MET A 219 -17.58 -5.71 4.42
CA MET A 219 -17.93 -7.04 4.92
C MET A 219 -19.01 -7.79 4.12
N LYS A 220 -19.41 -7.28 2.94
CA LYS A 220 -20.41 -7.91 2.04
C LYS A 220 -19.81 -8.40 0.72
N LEU A 221 -18.53 -8.12 0.48
CA LEU A 221 -17.82 -8.47 -0.74
C LEU A 221 -17.40 -9.94 -0.74
N ASN A 222 -17.64 -10.66 -1.84
CA ASN A 222 -17.13 -12.01 -2.06
C ASN A 222 -15.77 -11.94 -2.77
N ILE A 223 -14.70 -12.33 -2.08
CA ILE A 223 -13.34 -12.13 -2.59
C ILE A 223 -13.01 -12.99 -3.81
N GLU A 224 -13.52 -14.22 -3.88
CA GLU A 224 -13.23 -15.13 -4.99
C GLU A 224 -13.95 -14.66 -6.27
N GLU A 225 -15.18 -14.15 -6.15
CA GLU A 225 -15.89 -13.52 -7.29
C GLU A 225 -15.17 -12.26 -7.77
N ILE A 226 -14.69 -11.42 -6.85
CA ILE A 226 -13.95 -10.20 -7.19
C ILE A 226 -12.66 -10.53 -7.91
N LEU A 227 -11.89 -11.51 -7.42
CA LEU A 227 -10.63 -11.95 -8.02
C LEU A 227 -10.85 -12.54 -9.42
N GLN A 228 -11.82 -13.44 -9.59
CA GLN A 228 -12.16 -14.02 -10.89
C GLN A 228 -12.56 -12.96 -11.91
N LYS A 229 -13.39 -12.00 -11.49
CA LYS A 229 -13.82 -10.91 -12.35
C LYS A 229 -12.68 -9.95 -12.68
N ALA A 230 -11.80 -9.63 -11.72
CA ALA A 230 -10.62 -8.80 -11.95
C ALA A 230 -9.64 -9.45 -12.94
N GLU A 231 -9.41 -10.76 -12.84
CA GLU A 231 -8.63 -11.55 -13.80
C GLU A 231 -9.30 -11.60 -15.18
N GLY A 232 -10.63 -11.77 -15.22
CA GLY A 232 -11.42 -11.69 -16.46
C GLY A 232 -11.27 -10.34 -17.16
N LEU A 233 -11.35 -9.23 -16.41
CA LEU A 233 -11.11 -7.87 -16.92
C LEU A 233 -9.70 -7.73 -17.50
N PHE A 234 -8.68 -8.29 -16.83
CA PHE A 234 -7.32 -8.30 -17.37
C PHE A 234 -7.25 -8.99 -18.74
N HIS A 235 -7.81 -10.20 -18.86
CA HIS A 235 -7.82 -10.94 -20.13
C HIS A 235 -8.60 -10.23 -21.22
N GLN A 236 -9.73 -9.60 -20.88
CA GLN A 236 -10.50 -8.79 -21.81
C GLN A 236 -9.67 -7.62 -22.34
N ILE A 237 -9.04 -6.83 -21.45
CA ILE A 237 -8.20 -5.69 -21.83
C ILE A 237 -7.01 -6.15 -22.69
N ARG A 238 -6.34 -7.23 -22.28
CA ARG A 238 -5.20 -7.80 -23.01
C ARG A 238 -5.57 -8.30 -24.41
N SER A 239 -6.82 -8.73 -24.62
CA SER A 239 -7.30 -9.18 -25.93
C SER A 239 -7.62 -8.04 -26.91
N CYS A 240 -7.67 -6.79 -26.44
CA CYS A 240 -7.92 -5.63 -27.29
C CYS A 240 -6.74 -5.40 -28.25
N LYS A 241 -7.02 -5.39 -29.57
CA LYS A 241 -5.99 -5.21 -30.61
C LYS A 241 -5.32 -3.83 -30.57
N ASP A 242 -6.12 -2.80 -30.34
CA ASP A 242 -5.67 -1.40 -30.33
C ASP A 242 -5.70 -0.85 -28.90
N LEU A 243 -4.91 -1.46 -28.01
CA LEU A 243 -4.86 -1.05 -26.61
C LEU A 243 -4.07 0.28 -26.46
N PRO A 244 -4.64 1.32 -25.83
CA PRO A 244 -3.91 2.57 -25.62
C PRO A 244 -2.66 2.38 -24.77
N HIS A 245 -1.55 3.04 -25.12
CA HIS A 245 -0.28 2.92 -24.41
C HIS A 245 -0.38 3.29 -22.92
N SER A 246 -1.24 4.24 -22.55
CA SER A 246 -1.51 4.55 -21.14
C SER A 246 -2.01 3.33 -20.36
N ILE A 247 -2.87 2.51 -20.96
CA ILE A 247 -3.41 1.30 -20.32
C ILE A 247 -2.34 0.21 -20.27
N SER A 248 -1.59 0.02 -21.36
CA SER A 248 -0.47 -0.92 -21.41
C SER A 248 0.57 -0.61 -20.34
N SER A 249 0.90 0.67 -20.13
CA SER A 249 1.83 1.13 -19.10
C SER A 249 1.29 0.87 -17.70
N ILE A 250 0.01 1.16 -17.44
CA ILE A 250 -0.63 0.89 -16.14
C ILE A 250 -0.58 -0.60 -15.80
N LEU A 251 -0.80 -1.48 -16.77
CA LEU A 251 -0.84 -2.93 -16.54
C LEU A 251 0.53 -3.62 -16.71
N GLY A 252 1.55 -2.90 -17.17
CA GLY A 252 2.89 -3.43 -17.42
C GLY A 252 3.01 -4.29 -18.69
N LEU A 253 2.06 -4.21 -19.63
CA LEU A 253 2.00 -5.03 -20.85
C LEU A 253 3.07 -4.66 -21.89
N ASP A 254 3.57 -3.42 -21.86
CA ASP A 254 4.64 -2.97 -22.77
C ASP A 254 5.95 -3.73 -22.55
N THR A 255 6.18 -4.24 -21.33
CA THR A 255 7.40 -4.97 -20.98
C THR A 255 7.41 -6.42 -21.49
N GLU A 256 6.25 -6.99 -21.85
CA GLU A 256 6.17 -8.33 -22.43
C GLU A 256 6.58 -8.36 -23.90
N HIS A 257 6.27 -7.32 -24.68
CA HIS A 257 6.67 -7.23 -26.10
C HIS A 257 8.19 -7.17 -26.30
N GLN A 258 8.96 -6.73 -25.30
CA GLN A 258 10.42 -6.74 -25.33
C GLN A 258 11.04 -8.09 -24.90
N ARG A 259 10.29 -8.97 -24.23
CA ARG A 259 10.76 -10.31 -23.83
C ARG A 259 10.64 -11.35 -24.95
N SER A 260 9.78 -11.12 -25.94
CA SER A 260 9.64 -12.00 -27.11
C SER A 260 10.73 -11.81 -28.17
N ASP A 261 11.63 -10.84 -28.01
CA ASP A 261 12.80 -10.65 -28.89
C ASP A 261 13.99 -11.47 -28.35
N PRO A 262 14.46 -12.52 -29.06
CA PRO A 262 15.47 -13.46 -28.56
C PRO A 262 16.85 -12.82 -28.34
N THR A 263 17.08 -11.61 -28.84
CA THR A 263 18.31 -10.83 -28.64
C THR A 263 18.38 -10.13 -27.27
N ASN A 264 17.27 -9.99 -26.55
CA ASN A 264 17.21 -9.25 -25.28
C ASN A 264 16.94 -10.09 -24.03
N ALA A 265 16.68 -11.40 -24.18
CA ALA A 265 16.37 -12.32 -23.07
C ALA A 265 17.50 -12.39 -22.01
N GLY A 266 18.76 -12.24 -22.42
CA GLY A 266 19.92 -12.24 -21.51
C GLY A 266 20.01 -11.00 -20.62
N ALA A 267 19.56 -9.84 -21.09
CA ALA A 267 19.61 -8.58 -20.34
C ALA A 267 18.49 -8.49 -19.28
N VAL A 268 17.31 -9.05 -19.57
CA VAL A 268 16.17 -9.02 -18.66
C VAL A 268 16.35 -9.99 -17.48
N ALA A 269 16.90 -11.19 -17.73
CA ALA A 269 17.25 -12.13 -16.66
C ALA A 269 18.37 -11.58 -15.76
N ALA A 270 19.31 -10.83 -16.33
CA ALA A 270 20.34 -10.12 -15.58
C ALA A 270 19.76 -8.96 -14.76
N SER A 271 18.79 -8.20 -15.29
CA SER A 271 18.15 -7.09 -14.58
C SER A 271 17.25 -7.54 -13.43
N GLN A 272 16.51 -8.65 -13.58
CA GLN A 272 15.70 -9.21 -12.49
C GLN A 272 16.57 -9.85 -11.40
N ARG A 273 17.65 -10.55 -11.78
CA ARG A 273 18.66 -11.00 -10.81
C ARG A 273 19.36 -9.84 -10.13
N ALA A 274 19.71 -8.77 -10.85
CA ALA A 274 20.33 -7.58 -10.27
C ALA A 274 19.36 -6.82 -9.36
N HIS A 275 18.06 -6.80 -9.65
CA HIS A 275 17.06 -6.21 -8.76
C HIS A 275 16.90 -7.03 -7.47
N LEU A 276 16.77 -8.36 -7.57
CA LEU A 276 16.73 -9.27 -6.41
C LEU A 276 18.04 -9.28 -5.62
N GLN A 277 19.19 -9.15 -6.29
CA GLN A 277 20.50 -9.04 -5.65
C GLN A 277 20.73 -7.67 -5.03
N ASN A 278 20.23 -6.57 -5.60
CA ASN A 278 20.29 -5.25 -4.98
C ASN A 278 19.38 -5.16 -3.75
N ILE A 279 18.22 -5.83 -3.77
CA ILE A 279 17.38 -6.00 -2.57
C ILE A 279 18.14 -6.75 -1.47
N CYS A 280 18.93 -7.78 -1.83
CA CYS A 280 19.78 -8.50 -0.86
C CYS A 280 21.08 -7.77 -0.47
N SER A 281 21.61 -6.89 -1.32
CA SER A 281 22.95 -6.29 -1.15
C SER A 281 22.90 -4.87 -0.57
N ASN A 282 21.80 -4.14 -0.72
CA ASN A 282 21.65 -2.81 -0.12
C ASN A 282 21.49 -2.84 1.42
N GLY A 283 21.35 -4.03 2.02
CA GLY A 283 21.50 -4.23 3.47
C GLY A 283 22.96 -4.29 3.96
N LEU A 284 23.94 -4.27 3.05
CA LEU A 284 25.37 -4.40 3.38
C LEU A 284 26.20 -3.41 2.56
N GLY A 285 26.32 -2.17 3.04
CA GLY A 285 27.48 -1.34 2.73
C GLY A 285 27.21 0.13 2.41
N ARG A 286 27.28 0.98 3.44
CA ARG A 286 27.84 2.33 3.30
C ARG A 286 28.68 2.67 4.54
N GLU A 287 29.98 2.38 4.45
CA GLU A 287 31.00 3.07 5.25
C GLU A 287 31.77 4.07 4.39
N ASN A 288 31.85 5.29 4.93
CA ASN A 288 32.92 6.27 4.89
C ASN A 288 33.53 6.71 3.55
N GLY A 289 33.09 7.89 3.10
CA GLY A 289 33.90 8.83 2.31
C GLY A 289 34.01 10.16 3.05
N SER A 290 35.13 10.37 3.73
CA SER A 290 35.50 11.65 4.33
C SER A 290 35.86 12.65 3.22
N GLN A 291 35.14 13.78 3.15
CA GLN A 291 35.65 14.97 2.48
C GLN A 291 35.40 16.24 3.30
N ASN A 292 36.53 16.74 3.76
CA ASN A 292 36.86 18.05 4.28
C ASN A 292 36.08 19.19 3.58
N SER A 293 35.36 20.01 4.33
CA SER A 293 34.96 21.34 3.84
C SER A 293 35.08 22.39 4.97
N GLY A 294 35.98 23.34 4.72
CA GLY A 294 36.21 24.48 5.59
C GLY A 294 35.03 25.44 5.59
N ARG A 295 34.79 26.04 6.76
CA ARG A 295 33.92 27.21 6.93
C ARG A 295 34.29 28.34 5.97
N PRO A 296 33.31 29.17 5.61
CA PRO A 296 33.44 30.55 6.02
C PRO A 296 32.18 31.07 6.73
N ALA A 297 32.45 31.99 7.65
CA ALA A 297 31.49 32.81 8.36
C ALA A 297 30.78 33.76 7.39
N PHE A 298 29.50 34.03 7.65
CA PHE A 298 28.91 35.33 7.34
C PHE A 298 28.12 35.83 8.55
N LYS A 299 28.60 36.96 9.08
CA LYS A 299 27.84 37.91 9.87
C LYS A 299 26.94 38.69 8.91
N SER A 300 25.67 38.85 9.30
CA SER A 300 24.84 40.07 9.25
C SER A 300 23.39 39.67 9.39
#